data_AF-A0AA42WS63-F1
#
_entry.id   AF-A0AA42WS63-F1
#
_cell.length_a   1.000
_cell.length_b   1.000
_cell.length_c   1.000
_cell.angle_alpha   90.00
_cell.angle_beta   90.00
_cell.angle_gamma   90.00
#
_symmetry.space_group_name_H-M   'P 1'
#
loop_
_entity.id
_entity.type
_entity.pdbx_description
1 polymer ?
#
loop_
_entity_poly.entity_id
_entity_poly.type
_entity_poly.pdbx_seq_one_letter_code
_entity_poly.pdbx_strand_id
1 'polypeptide(L)'
;MHEQRAKLLAGILAASETTDGPRAECLSMAEGAGVPSDSNVILDRVTAQLEALSGGSGGGDAVPPGTGPCAAVEPARKRALDLLLAHAEPALQKIKSRDFSLGPDELCAMEAIIIADGSRPSFLLSGGRVAMDDPFVGEWEGSLVASRDAVERVAKAVGRIQPAGGNASYYIGSGTLVDRAERLVITNFHVIEQARTLHGIAMHDDGGRLVVEGDFEIDFAAESGVLDTRRFRIAEVRLPEGAGAVFGGIDAAVCRLEPLDDGVTLPDAVRPLSPSAQYATGEISSMALIGFPGEPAKNKGDKVDWNFVIAELFGRRFGVKRLAPGRFRHGLGTHPLDTGKRAISHDATTFGGASGALVVAWLDDGAPGFALHFGGETVESNYALSFARAQAALEPLGVPFG
;
A
#
# COMPACT_ATOMS: atom_id res chain seq x y z
N MET A 1 -32.58 -13.68 14.53
CA MET A 1 -31.59 -14.41 13.68
C MET A 1 -30.30 -13.63 13.40
N HIS A 2 -30.26 -12.29 13.57
CA HIS A 2 -29.03 -11.49 13.45
C HIS A 2 -28.14 -11.50 14.70
N GLU A 3 -28.72 -11.60 15.89
CA GLU A 3 -28.00 -11.52 17.18
C GLU A 3 -27.23 -12.81 17.52
N GLN A 4 -27.70 -13.96 17.04
CA GLN A 4 -27.06 -15.27 17.22
C GLN A 4 -25.84 -15.46 16.30
N ARG A 5 -25.80 -14.73 15.16
CA ARG A 5 -24.69 -14.73 14.19
C ARG A 5 -23.57 -13.79 14.64
N ALA A 6 -23.91 -12.64 15.23
CA ALA A 6 -22.96 -11.75 15.91
C ALA A 6 -22.32 -12.40 17.14
N LYS A 7 -23.09 -13.16 17.95
CA LYS A 7 -22.54 -13.95 19.07
C LYS A 7 -21.67 -15.13 18.61
N LEU A 8 -21.92 -15.69 17.42
CA LEU A 8 -21.11 -16.76 16.84
C LEU A 8 -19.78 -16.22 16.26
N LEU A 9 -19.79 -15.04 15.63
CA LEU A 9 -18.57 -14.35 15.18
C LEU A 9 -17.74 -13.84 16.37
N ALA A 10 -18.38 -13.23 17.37
CA ALA A 10 -17.72 -12.83 18.62
C ALA A 10 -17.16 -14.03 19.40
N GLY A 11 -17.81 -15.20 19.32
CA GLY A 11 -17.29 -16.45 19.91
C GLY A 11 -16.11 -17.06 19.16
N ILE A 12 -16.01 -16.85 17.83
CA ILE A 12 -14.85 -17.24 17.01
C ILE A 12 -13.68 -16.28 17.27
N LEU A 13 -13.95 -14.99 17.46
CA LEU A 13 -12.96 -13.98 17.86
C LEU A 13 -12.44 -14.22 19.29
N ALA A 14 -13.32 -14.49 20.26
CA ALA A 14 -12.96 -14.72 21.66
C ALA A 14 -12.27 -16.07 21.94
N ALA A 15 -12.53 -17.11 21.13
CA ALA A 15 -11.80 -18.37 21.23
C ALA A 15 -10.33 -18.23 20.80
N SER A 16 -10.04 -17.32 19.86
CA SER A 16 -8.67 -17.02 19.43
C SER A 16 -7.86 -16.22 20.46
N GLU A 17 -8.52 -15.53 21.41
CA GLU A 17 -7.87 -14.83 22.52
C GLU A 17 -7.38 -15.77 23.63
N THR A 18 -7.74 -17.07 23.60
CA THR A 18 -7.40 -18.03 24.68
C THR A 18 -6.24 -18.97 24.38
N THR A 19 -5.67 -18.89 23.18
CA THR A 19 -4.50 -19.68 22.78
C THR A 19 -3.47 -18.73 22.22
N ASP A 20 -2.41 -18.47 22.99
CA ASP A 20 -1.26 -17.61 22.68
C ASP A 20 -0.63 -17.90 21.30
N GLY A 21 -1.25 -17.42 20.21
CA GLY A 21 -0.71 -17.60 18.86
C GLY A 21 -1.34 -16.69 17.79
N PRO A 22 -0.54 -16.18 16.83
CA PRO A 22 -0.88 -15.10 15.91
C PRO A 22 -1.43 -15.65 14.58
N ARG A 23 -2.61 -16.29 14.59
CA ARG A 23 -3.13 -17.01 13.41
C ARG A 23 -4.62 -16.86 13.10
N ALA A 24 -5.38 -16.12 13.90
CA ALA A 24 -6.82 -15.98 13.70
C ALA A 24 -7.24 -14.80 12.80
N GLU A 25 -6.30 -13.92 12.43
CA GLU A 25 -6.60 -12.67 11.72
C GLU A 25 -6.77 -12.84 10.20
N CYS A 26 -6.29 -13.94 9.63
CA CYS A 26 -6.33 -14.20 8.19
C CYS A 26 -7.75 -14.34 7.60
N LEU A 27 -8.78 -14.42 8.43
CA LEU A 27 -10.12 -14.88 8.04
C LEU A 27 -11.24 -13.86 8.10
N SER A 28 -11.05 -12.75 8.82
CA SER A 28 -12.00 -11.64 8.76
C SER A 28 -11.83 -10.81 7.48
N MET A 29 -10.91 -11.18 6.58
CA MET A 29 -10.65 -10.51 5.29
C MET A 29 -11.80 -10.65 4.27
N ALA A 30 -12.80 -11.48 4.54
CA ALA A 30 -13.92 -11.76 3.62
C ALA A 30 -15.23 -10.99 3.89
N GLU A 31 -15.33 -10.16 4.93
CA GLU A 31 -16.59 -9.44 5.22
C GLU A 31 -16.54 -7.98 4.73
N GLY A 32 -17.04 -7.76 3.51
CA GLY A 32 -17.52 -6.46 3.04
C GLY A 32 -17.23 -6.17 1.56
N ALA A 33 -18.32 -5.96 0.80
CA ALA A 33 -18.47 -6.01 -0.67
C ALA A 33 -18.60 -7.44 -1.20
N GLY A 34 -19.81 -8.01 -1.10
CA GLY A 34 -20.27 -9.13 -1.93
C GLY A 34 -19.38 -10.37 -2.02
N VAL A 35 -18.35 -10.52 -1.17
CA VAL A 35 -17.39 -11.62 -1.29
C VAL A 35 -18.17 -12.90 -1.07
N PRO A 36 -18.22 -13.77 -2.09
CA PRO A 36 -18.95 -15.02 -1.98
C PRO A 36 -18.41 -15.80 -0.79
N SER A 37 -19.26 -16.17 0.15
CA SER A 37 -18.88 -17.09 1.23
C SER A 37 -18.62 -18.53 0.73
N ASP A 38 -18.81 -18.75 -0.58
CA ASP A 38 -18.59 -20.01 -1.26
C ASP A 38 -17.20 -20.02 -1.90
N SER A 39 -16.35 -20.92 -1.41
CA SER A 39 -14.98 -21.14 -1.90
C SER A 39 -14.92 -21.35 -3.41
N ASN A 40 -15.93 -21.98 -4.00
CA ASN A 40 -15.95 -22.24 -5.44
C ASN A 40 -16.11 -20.94 -6.24
N VAL A 41 -16.92 -20.00 -5.74
CA VAL A 41 -17.13 -18.73 -6.43
C VAL A 41 -15.90 -17.82 -6.31
N ILE A 42 -15.16 -17.90 -5.19
CA ILE A 42 -13.86 -17.22 -5.04
C ILE A 42 -12.87 -17.76 -6.07
N LEU A 43 -12.76 -19.09 -6.18
CA LEU A 43 -11.84 -19.73 -7.12
C LEU A 43 -12.23 -19.48 -8.58
N ASP A 44 -13.52 -19.47 -8.91
CA ASP A 44 -14.01 -19.11 -10.24
C ASP A 44 -13.64 -17.65 -10.58
N ARG A 45 -13.79 -16.72 -9.63
CA ARG A 45 -13.41 -15.32 -9.81
C ARG A 45 -11.90 -15.16 -10.01
N VAL A 46 -11.10 -15.80 -9.18
CA VAL A 46 -9.63 -15.83 -9.29
C VAL A 46 -9.20 -16.38 -10.65
N THR A 47 -9.80 -17.50 -11.07
CA THR A 47 -9.51 -18.12 -12.37
C THR A 47 -9.86 -17.16 -13.50
N ALA A 48 -11.07 -16.57 -13.50
CA ALA A 48 -11.51 -15.66 -14.55
C ALA A 48 -10.63 -14.40 -14.65
N GLN A 49 -10.24 -13.80 -13.52
CA GLN A 49 -9.36 -12.63 -13.51
C GLN A 49 -7.95 -12.97 -14.01
N LEU A 50 -7.44 -14.17 -13.69
CA LEU A 50 -6.14 -14.62 -14.16
C LEU A 50 -6.13 -15.02 -15.63
N GLU A 51 -7.22 -15.58 -16.14
CA GLU A 51 -7.43 -15.79 -17.57
C GLU A 51 -7.51 -14.46 -18.33
N ALA A 52 -8.21 -13.45 -17.79
CA ALA A 52 -8.28 -12.11 -18.38
C ALA A 52 -6.91 -11.43 -18.43
N LEU A 53 -6.11 -11.56 -17.37
CA LEU A 53 -4.72 -11.10 -17.36
C LEU A 53 -3.88 -11.78 -18.45
N SER A 54 -4.13 -13.07 -18.71
CA SER A 54 -3.40 -13.87 -19.70
C SER A 54 -3.78 -13.47 -21.13
N GLY A 55 -5.08 -13.38 -21.46
CA GLY A 55 -5.58 -13.00 -22.80
C GLY A 55 -5.43 -11.53 -23.20
N GLY A 56 -5.02 -10.65 -22.27
CA GLY A 56 -4.82 -9.22 -22.51
C GLY A 56 -3.51 -8.88 -23.23
N SER A 57 -3.44 -9.13 -24.56
CA SER A 57 -2.44 -8.53 -25.43
C SER A 57 -3.10 -7.68 -26.52
N GLY A 58 -2.95 -6.35 -26.45
CA GLY A 58 -3.04 -5.46 -27.61
C GLY A 58 -4.22 -4.48 -27.63
N GLY A 59 -4.09 -3.34 -26.95
CA GLY A 59 -4.81 -2.09 -27.24
C GLY A 59 -3.83 -1.06 -27.79
N GLY A 60 -4.05 -0.58 -29.01
CA GLY A 60 -3.06 0.05 -29.88
C GLY A 60 -2.42 1.34 -29.36
N ASP A 61 -1.10 1.32 -29.26
CA ASP A 61 -0.24 2.45 -29.60
C ASP A 61 0.89 1.92 -30.48
N ALA A 62 1.24 2.71 -31.51
CA ALA A 62 2.17 2.32 -32.55
C ALA A 62 3.56 1.99 -31.96
N VAL A 63 3.87 0.70 -31.88
CA VAL A 63 5.20 0.17 -31.53
C VAL A 63 6.17 0.57 -32.66
N PRO A 64 7.31 1.22 -32.37
CA PRO A 64 8.35 1.44 -33.37
C PRO A 64 8.90 0.07 -33.81
N PRO A 65 9.24 -0.12 -35.09
CA PRO A 65 9.55 -1.44 -35.62
C PRO A 65 10.85 -1.94 -35.00
N GLY A 66 10.77 -2.96 -34.13
CA GLY A 66 11.98 -3.50 -33.48
C GLY A 66 11.82 -4.64 -32.47
N THR A 67 10.63 -4.97 -31.97
CA THR A 67 10.45 -6.07 -31.00
C THR A 67 9.18 -6.85 -31.27
N GLY A 68 9.32 -8.11 -31.70
CA GLY A 68 8.19 -9.03 -31.93
C GLY A 68 7.49 -9.45 -30.63
N PRO A 69 6.26 -9.99 -30.70
CA PRO A 69 5.49 -10.41 -29.53
C PRO A 69 6.16 -11.60 -28.83
N CYS A 70 6.39 -11.47 -27.53
CA CYS A 70 7.04 -12.49 -26.70
C CYS A 70 6.06 -13.63 -26.37
N ALA A 71 6.15 -14.74 -27.11
CA ALA A 71 5.31 -15.94 -26.92
C ALA A 71 5.54 -16.70 -25.59
N ALA A 72 6.45 -16.22 -24.72
CA ALA A 72 6.86 -16.91 -23.48
C ALA A 72 6.07 -16.51 -22.22
N VAL A 73 5.16 -15.53 -22.29
CA VAL A 73 4.44 -14.96 -21.13
C VAL A 73 3.26 -15.83 -20.67
N GLU A 74 2.53 -16.44 -21.61
CA GLU A 74 1.38 -17.32 -21.35
C GLU A 74 1.72 -18.58 -20.53
N PRO A 75 2.79 -19.35 -20.85
CA PRO A 75 3.16 -20.53 -20.06
C PRO A 75 3.53 -20.23 -18.61
N ALA A 76 4.12 -19.05 -18.35
CA ALA A 76 4.53 -18.63 -17.00
C ALA A 76 3.30 -18.28 -16.14
N ARG A 77 2.36 -17.50 -16.69
CA ARG A 77 1.12 -17.14 -16.00
C ARG A 77 0.26 -18.36 -15.69
N LYS A 78 0.12 -19.27 -16.64
CA LYS A 78 -0.59 -20.53 -16.41
C LYS A 78 0.05 -21.34 -15.27
N ARG A 79 1.38 -21.43 -15.24
CA ARG A 79 2.11 -22.09 -14.14
C ARG A 79 1.88 -21.41 -12.79
N ALA A 80 1.84 -20.07 -12.75
CA ALA A 80 1.56 -19.33 -11.52
C ALA A 80 0.12 -19.59 -11.03
N LEU A 81 -0.86 -19.62 -11.93
CA LEU A 81 -2.24 -19.98 -11.64
C LEU A 81 -2.35 -21.41 -11.09
N ASP A 82 -1.72 -22.39 -11.76
CA ASP A 82 -1.74 -23.79 -11.33
C ASP A 82 -1.16 -23.95 -9.91
N LEU A 83 -0.06 -23.24 -9.60
CA LEU A 83 0.54 -23.22 -8.27
C LEU A 83 -0.37 -22.55 -7.24
N LEU A 84 -1.00 -21.43 -7.59
CA LEU A 84 -1.95 -20.75 -6.71
C LEU A 84 -3.11 -21.68 -6.37
N LEU A 85 -3.78 -22.26 -7.36
CA LEU A 85 -4.95 -23.11 -7.16
C LEU A 85 -4.62 -24.38 -6.35
N ALA A 86 -3.47 -25.00 -6.61
CA ALA A 86 -3.04 -26.21 -5.90
C ALA A 86 -2.85 -26.00 -4.39
N HIS A 87 -2.56 -24.78 -3.95
CA HIS A 87 -2.33 -24.44 -2.54
C HIS A 87 -3.50 -23.64 -1.92
N ALA A 88 -4.26 -22.91 -2.73
CA ALA A 88 -5.46 -22.18 -2.35
C ALA A 88 -6.63 -23.10 -1.98
N GLU A 89 -6.90 -24.13 -2.78
CA GLU A 89 -8.04 -25.02 -2.56
C GLU A 89 -7.96 -25.74 -1.20
N PRO A 90 -6.84 -26.39 -0.82
CA PRO A 90 -6.73 -27.00 0.51
C PRO A 90 -6.89 -25.99 1.65
N ALA A 91 -6.35 -24.77 1.49
CA ALA A 91 -6.47 -23.71 2.49
C ALA A 91 -7.93 -23.28 2.69
N LEU A 92 -8.66 -23.05 1.59
CA LEU A 92 -10.09 -22.70 1.62
C LEU A 92 -10.95 -23.82 2.23
N GLN A 93 -10.64 -25.09 1.95
CA GLN A 93 -11.35 -26.22 2.55
C GLN A 93 -11.13 -26.32 4.07
N LYS A 94 -9.90 -26.09 4.55
CA LYS A 94 -9.58 -26.02 5.98
C LYS A 94 -10.35 -24.88 6.66
N ILE A 95 -10.34 -23.70 6.06
CA ILE A 95 -11.11 -22.55 6.52
C ILE A 95 -12.61 -22.90 6.65
N LYS A 96 -13.18 -23.53 5.61
CA LYS A 96 -14.59 -23.95 5.59
C LYS A 96 -14.92 -24.98 6.66
N SER A 97 -13.98 -25.87 6.97
CA SER A 97 -14.12 -26.86 8.05
C SER A 97 -13.77 -26.31 9.44
N ARG A 98 -13.44 -25.01 9.55
CA ARG A 98 -12.97 -24.33 10.78
C ARG A 98 -11.65 -24.87 11.32
N ASP A 99 -10.83 -25.43 10.44
CA ASP A 99 -9.44 -25.72 10.69
C ASP A 99 -8.59 -24.51 10.27
N PHE A 100 -8.00 -23.82 11.25
CA PHE A 100 -7.15 -22.65 11.01
C PHE A 100 -5.64 -23.00 11.06
N SER A 101 -5.31 -24.29 10.99
CA SER A 101 -3.94 -24.76 10.88
C SER A 101 -3.44 -24.71 9.43
N LEU A 102 -3.18 -23.48 8.97
CA LEU A 102 -2.58 -23.23 7.67
C LEU A 102 -1.05 -23.33 7.75
N GLY A 103 -0.46 -24.10 6.83
CA GLY A 103 0.98 -24.15 6.63
C GLY A 103 1.51 -22.89 5.90
N PRO A 104 2.84 -22.70 5.84
CA PRO A 104 3.44 -21.52 5.23
C PRO A 104 2.99 -21.26 3.77
N ASP A 105 2.95 -22.31 2.94
CA ASP A 105 2.50 -22.17 1.55
C ASP A 105 1.00 -21.87 1.43
N GLU A 106 0.17 -22.39 2.34
CA GLU A 106 -1.28 -22.11 2.36
C GLU A 106 -1.55 -20.66 2.78
N LEU A 107 -0.78 -20.12 3.73
CA LEU A 107 -0.87 -18.70 4.10
C LEU A 107 -0.48 -17.77 2.94
N CYS A 108 0.60 -18.08 2.23
CA CYS A 108 1.00 -17.33 1.05
C CYS A 108 -0.02 -17.45 -0.09
N ALA A 109 -0.63 -18.62 -0.27
CA ALA A 109 -1.71 -18.80 -1.23
C ALA A 109 -2.92 -17.92 -0.89
N MET A 110 -3.25 -17.75 0.39
CA MET A 110 -4.36 -16.90 0.78
C MET A 110 -4.09 -15.41 0.50
N GLU A 111 -2.85 -14.94 0.74
CA GLU A 111 -2.44 -13.59 0.35
C GLU A 111 -2.55 -13.38 -1.17
N ALA A 112 -2.11 -14.37 -1.94
CA ALA A 112 -2.21 -14.35 -3.40
C ALA A 112 -3.67 -14.36 -3.90
N ILE A 113 -4.60 -15.05 -3.22
CA ILE A 113 -6.04 -14.99 -3.54
C ILE A 113 -6.59 -13.57 -3.37
N ILE A 114 -6.26 -12.88 -2.28
CA ILE A 114 -6.80 -11.53 -2.00
C ILE A 114 -6.39 -10.51 -3.06
N ILE A 115 -5.19 -10.69 -3.61
CA ILE A 115 -4.70 -9.94 -4.75
C ILE A 115 -5.47 -10.35 -6.01
N ALA A 116 -5.61 -11.66 -6.23
CA ALA A 116 -6.08 -12.25 -7.48
C ALA A 116 -7.60 -12.36 -7.62
N ASP A 117 -8.39 -12.07 -6.58
CA ASP A 117 -9.86 -12.06 -6.60
C ASP A 117 -10.45 -10.65 -6.79
N GLY A 118 -9.59 -9.62 -6.82
CA GLY A 118 -10.00 -8.23 -7.00
C GLY A 118 -10.74 -7.63 -5.80
N SER A 119 -10.77 -8.32 -4.66
CA SER A 119 -11.33 -7.78 -3.43
C SER A 119 -10.45 -6.66 -2.86
N ARG A 120 -9.12 -6.77 -2.98
CA ARG A 120 -8.15 -5.71 -2.61
C ARG A 120 -7.15 -5.50 -3.76
N PRO A 121 -7.58 -4.87 -4.85
CA PRO A 121 -6.72 -4.67 -6.00
C PRO A 121 -5.63 -3.64 -5.71
N SER A 122 -4.54 -3.72 -6.46
CA SER A 122 -3.48 -2.72 -6.48
C SER A 122 -3.34 -2.20 -7.90
N PHE A 123 -4.10 -1.15 -8.23
CA PHE A 123 -4.23 -0.64 -9.57
C PHE A 123 -3.00 0.15 -10.00
N LEU A 124 -2.50 -0.12 -11.22
CA LEU A 124 -1.48 0.72 -11.83
C LEU A 124 -2.05 2.11 -12.14
N LEU A 125 -1.27 3.15 -11.86
CA LEU A 125 -1.60 4.51 -12.25
C LEU A 125 -0.84 4.93 -13.52
N SER A 126 -1.54 5.62 -14.40
CA SER A 126 -1.00 6.34 -15.55
C SER A 126 -1.71 7.69 -15.71
N GLY A 127 -0.94 8.78 -15.75
CA GLY A 127 -1.46 10.14 -15.63
C GLY A 127 -2.24 10.36 -14.32
N GLY A 128 -1.89 9.64 -13.26
CA GLY A 128 -2.63 9.64 -11.98
C GLY A 128 -4.00 8.95 -12.04
N ARG A 129 -4.30 8.13 -13.06
CA ARG A 129 -5.59 7.47 -13.24
C ARG A 129 -5.44 5.95 -13.35
N VAL A 130 -6.48 5.24 -12.91
CA VAL A 130 -6.65 3.80 -13.16
C VAL A 130 -7.24 3.61 -14.57
N ALA A 131 -6.74 2.63 -15.31
CA ALA A 131 -7.32 2.23 -16.59
C ALA A 131 -8.61 1.44 -16.34
N MET A 132 -9.74 1.85 -16.94
CA MET A 132 -11.05 1.24 -16.66
C MET A 132 -11.22 -0.14 -17.30
N ASP A 133 -10.31 -0.53 -18.20
CA ASP A 133 -10.19 -1.86 -18.78
C ASP A 133 -9.29 -2.81 -17.95
N ASP A 134 -8.79 -2.36 -16.79
CA ASP A 134 -8.05 -3.23 -15.87
C ASP A 134 -8.98 -4.35 -15.34
N PRO A 135 -8.55 -5.63 -15.40
CA PRO A 135 -9.41 -6.78 -15.08
C PRO A 135 -9.89 -6.81 -13.62
N PHE A 136 -9.26 -6.04 -12.73
CA PHE A 136 -9.65 -5.96 -11.33
C PHE A 136 -10.59 -4.78 -11.03
N VAL A 137 -10.99 -3.99 -12.04
CA VAL A 137 -11.91 -2.85 -11.85
C VAL A 137 -13.22 -3.32 -11.26
N GLY A 138 -13.90 -4.30 -11.88
CA GLY A 138 -15.09 -4.97 -11.36
C GLY A 138 -16.01 -4.07 -10.51
N GLU A 139 -16.16 -4.44 -9.24
CA GLU A 139 -17.04 -3.73 -8.28
C GLU A 139 -16.52 -2.32 -7.88
N TRP A 140 -15.26 -2.00 -8.17
CA TRP A 140 -14.65 -0.71 -7.88
C TRP A 140 -14.97 0.37 -8.93
N GLU A 141 -15.56 0.02 -10.07
CA GLU A 141 -15.84 0.96 -11.18
C GLU A 141 -16.53 2.24 -10.68
N GLY A 142 -17.63 2.09 -9.93
CA GLY A 142 -18.38 3.24 -9.41
C GLY A 142 -17.54 4.14 -8.50
N SER A 143 -16.74 3.56 -7.60
CA SER A 143 -15.85 4.29 -6.70
C SER A 143 -14.70 4.98 -7.46
N LEU A 144 -14.12 4.31 -8.45
CA LEU A 144 -13.05 4.85 -9.29
C LEU A 144 -13.52 6.02 -10.15
N VAL A 145 -14.73 5.92 -10.71
CA VAL A 145 -15.36 7.02 -11.45
C VAL A 145 -15.66 8.19 -10.52
N ALA A 146 -16.25 7.93 -9.35
CA ALA A 146 -16.63 8.98 -8.40
C ALA A 146 -15.43 9.73 -7.81
N SER A 147 -14.30 9.06 -7.59
CA SER A 147 -13.09 9.63 -6.97
C SER A 147 -12.02 10.06 -7.97
N ARG A 148 -12.27 9.93 -9.28
CA ARG A 148 -11.29 10.09 -10.36
C ARG A 148 -10.39 11.31 -10.21
N ASP A 149 -10.97 12.49 -10.02
CA ASP A 149 -10.22 13.75 -9.96
C ASP A 149 -9.53 13.95 -8.60
N ALA A 150 -10.07 13.37 -7.53
CA ALA A 150 -9.44 13.38 -6.22
C ALA A 150 -8.20 12.48 -6.20
N VAL A 151 -8.32 11.25 -6.73
CA VAL A 151 -7.21 10.30 -6.89
C VAL A 151 -6.10 10.89 -7.76
N GLU A 152 -6.44 11.48 -8.90
CA GLU A 152 -5.45 12.09 -9.79
C GLU A 152 -4.66 13.20 -9.08
N ARG A 153 -5.34 14.03 -8.28
CA ARG A 153 -4.71 15.12 -7.53
C ARG A 153 -3.75 14.58 -6.47
N VAL A 154 -4.19 13.60 -5.69
CA VAL A 154 -3.34 12.96 -4.66
C VAL A 154 -2.16 12.25 -5.33
N ALA A 155 -2.39 11.50 -6.42
CA ALA A 155 -1.36 10.77 -7.15
C ALA A 155 -0.24 11.69 -7.68
N LYS A 156 -0.57 12.92 -8.09
CA LYS A 156 0.44 13.91 -8.54
C LYS A 156 1.33 14.40 -7.40
N ALA A 157 0.81 14.45 -6.17
CA ALA A 157 1.53 14.87 -4.97
C ALA A 157 2.33 13.73 -4.32
N VAL A 158 2.10 12.47 -4.74
CA VAL A 158 2.80 11.30 -4.21
C VAL A 158 4.00 10.96 -5.09
N GLY A 159 5.17 10.81 -4.47
CA GLY A 159 6.42 10.50 -5.14
C GLY A 159 7.19 9.36 -4.47
N ARG A 160 8.09 8.75 -5.25
CA ARG A 160 8.95 7.65 -4.82
C ARG A 160 10.21 8.21 -4.20
N ILE A 161 10.48 7.85 -2.95
CA ILE A 161 11.68 8.26 -2.22
C ILE A 161 12.81 7.28 -2.54
N GLN A 162 13.93 7.80 -3.02
CA GLN A 162 15.02 7.00 -3.57
C GLN A 162 16.38 7.71 -3.45
N PRO A 163 17.50 6.98 -3.53
CA PRO A 163 18.80 7.58 -3.80
C PRO A 163 18.85 8.20 -5.21
N ALA A 164 19.77 9.13 -5.46
CA ALA A 164 19.92 9.67 -6.82
C ALA A 164 20.21 8.55 -7.84
N GLY A 165 19.56 8.63 -9.00
CA GLY A 165 19.62 7.56 -10.00
C GLY A 165 18.70 6.36 -9.69
N GLY A 166 17.90 6.46 -8.63
CA GLY A 166 16.90 5.47 -8.25
C GLY A 166 15.89 5.16 -9.36
N ASN A 167 15.29 3.97 -9.26
CA ASN A 167 14.34 3.45 -10.23
C ASN A 167 13.39 2.44 -9.57
N ALA A 168 12.53 1.80 -10.35
CA ALA A 168 11.55 0.83 -9.88
C ALA A 168 12.13 -0.37 -9.11
N SER A 169 13.42 -0.67 -9.27
CA SER A 169 14.13 -1.73 -8.53
C SER A 169 15.09 -1.19 -7.47
N TYR A 170 15.24 0.14 -7.37
CA TYR A 170 16.16 0.78 -6.44
C TYR A 170 15.55 2.05 -5.85
N TYR A 171 14.81 1.87 -4.77
CA TYR A 171 14.14 2.92 -4.02
C TYR A 171 13.88 2.46 -2.58
N ILE A 172 13.44 3.38 -1.72
CA ILE A 172 13.35 3.17 -0.27
C ILE A 172 11.91 3.15 0.19
N GLY A 173 11.11 4.11 -0.28
CA GLY A 173 9.73 4.27 0.18
C GLY A 173 8.92 5.24 -0.67
N SER A 174 7.84 5.72 -0.07
CA SER A 174 6.89 6.68 -0.63
C SER A 174 6.91 7.97 0.19
N GLY A 175 6.56 9.09 -0.43
CA GLY A 175 6.37 10.36 0.25
C GLY A 175 5.30 11.20 -0.43
N THR A 176 4.69 12.11 0.32
CA THR A 176 3.61 12.97 -0.19
C THR A 176 3.92 14.44 0.06
N LEU A 177 3.83 15.27 -0.99
CA LEU A 177 3.94 16.72 -0.88
C LEU A 177 2.72 17.29 -0.14
N VAL A 178 2.95 17.82 1.06
CA VAL A 178 1.91 18.38 1.94
C VAL A 178 1.89 19.90 1.95
N ASP A 179 3.02 20.55 1.63
CA ASP A 179 3.08 21.99 1.45
C ASP A 179 3.96 22.33 0.24
N ARG A 180 3.37 22.99 -0.76
CA ARG A 180 4.08 23.39 -1.98
C ARG A 180 4.95 24.62 -1.78
N ALA A 181 4.52 25.58 -0.96
CA ALA A 181 5.24 26.83 -0.74
C ALA A 181 6.52 26.57 0.07
N GLU A 182 6.39 25.78 1.12
CA GLU A 182 7.50 25.37 2.00
C GLU A 182 8.25 24.13 1.48
N ARG A 183 7.74 23.50 0.42
CA ARG A 183 8.31 22.31 -0.24
C ARG A 183 8.47 21.13 0.72
N LEU A 184 7.43 20.90 1.52
CA LEU A 184 7.43 19.89 2.56
C LEU A 184 6.77 18.61 2.06
N VAL A 185 7.49 17.50 2.26
CA VAL A 185 7.06 16.14 1.96
C VAL A 185 6.99 15.37 3.27
N ILE A 186 5.88 14.69 3.53
CA ILE A 186 5.78 13.76 4.66
C ILE A 186 6.11 12.33 4.22
N THR A 187 6.84 11.60 5.05
CA THR A 187 7.15 10.17 4.92
C THR A 187 7.35 9.55 6.30
N ASN A 188 7.71 8.27 6.40
CA ASN A 188 8.00 7.62 7.68
C ASN A 188 9.40 7.92 8.20
N PHE A 189 9.58 7.87 9.51
CA PHE A 189 10.89 7.93 10.14
C PHE A 189 11.76 6.74 9.70
N HIS A 190 11.22 5.52 9.64
CA HIS A 190 12.01 4.36 9.26
C HIS A 190 12.49 4.41 7.80
N VAL A 191 11.81 5.14 6.90
CA VAL A 191 12.29 5.38 5.52
C VAL A 191 13.59 6.20 5.56
N ILE A 192 13.68 7.17 6.46
CA ILE A 192 14.90 7.97 6.68
C ILE A 192 16.01 7.13 7.30
N GLU A 193 15.68 6.28 8.26
CA GLU A 193 16.67 5.36 8.85
C GLU A 193 17.20 4.36 7.83
N GLN A 194 16.35 3.82 6.96
CA GLN A 194 16.78 2.96 5.85
C GLN A 194 17.65 3.73 4.85
N ALA A 195 17.33 4.98 4.54
CA ALA A 195 18.17 5.85 3.71
C ALA A 195 19.59 5.98 4.27
N ARG A 196 19.72 6.21 5.58
CA ARG A 196 21.02 6.35 6.25
C ARG A 196 21.77 5.03 6.36
N THR A 197 21.10 3.98 6.80
CA THR A 197 21.74 2.73 7.23
C THR A 197 21.90 1.70 6.12
N LEU A 198 20.90 1.56 5.24
CA LEU A 198 20.90 0.56 4.17
C LEU A 198 21.39 1.13 2.84
N HIS A 199 21.10 2.41 2.57
CA HIS A 199 21.50 3.10 1.34
C HIS A 199 22.71 4.03 1.51
N GLY A 200 23.23 4.19 2.74
CA GLY A 200 24.44 4.95 3.00
C GLY A 200 24.33 6.44 2.69
N ILE A 201 23.12 7.01 2.70
CA ILE A 201 22.90 8.43 2.44
C ILE A 201 23.43 9.23 3.64
N ALA A 202 24.46 10.04 3.38
CA ALA A 202 25.10 10.87 4.39
C ALA A 202 24.14 11.96 4.90
N MET A 203 23.95 12.00 6.22
CA MET A 203 23.17 13.01 6.92
C MET A 203 23.84 13.32 8.26
N HIS A 204 23.86 14.60 8.65
CA HIS A 204 24.33 15.02 9.96
C HIS A 204 23.24 15.80 10.71
N ASP A 205 23.29 15.76 12.05
CA ASP A 205 22.38 16.53 12.90
C ASP A 205 22.82 18.01 12.98
N ASP A 206 21.86 18.91 12.82
CA ASP A 206 22.04 20.35 12.95
C ASP A 206 20.88 20.96 13.75
N GLY A 207 20.89 20.74 15.06
CA GLY A 207 19.96 21.40 15.97
C GLY A 207 18.52 20.90 15.83
N GLY A 208 18.34 19.58 15.79
CA GLY A 208 17.01 18.94 15.74
C GLY A 208 16.46 18.74 14.33
N ARG A 209 17.29 19.01 13.30
CA ARG A 209 17.05 18.61 11.91
C ARG A 209 18.24 17.79 11.41
N LEU A 210 17.99 16.91 10.46
CA LEU A 210 19.04 16.23 9.72
C LEU A 210 19.28 17.00 8.42
N VAL A 211 20.51 17.47 8.22
CA VAL A 211 20.96 18.03 6.94
C VAL A 211 21.40 16.88 6.07
N VAL A 212 20.88 16.84 4.84
CA VAL A 212 21.17 15.78 3.88
C VAL A 212 22.31 16.23 2.97
N GLU A 213 23.45 15.55 3.07
CA GLU A 213 24.62 15.79 2.21
C GLU A 213 24.69 14.78 1.05
N GLY A 214 24.03 13.64 1.23
CA GLY A 214 24.00 12.57 0.26
C GLY A 214 23.00 12.79 -0.88
N ASP A 215 23.07 11.87 -1.85
CA ASP A 215 22.19 11.82 -3.00
C ASP A 215 20.83 11.22 -2.64
N PHE A 216 19.91 12.07 -2.14
CA PHE A 216 18.57 11.69 -1.72
C PHE A 216 17.50 12.50 -2.45
N GLU A 217 16.53 11.83 -3.07
CA GLU A 217 15.53 12.48 -3.92
C GLU A 217 14.13 11.87 -3.78
N ILE A 218 13.13 12.63 -4.21
CA ILE A 218 11.77 12.15 -4.46
C ILE A 218 11.42 12.31 -5.94
N ASP A 219 10.84 11.27 -6.56
CA ASP A 219 10.36 11.27 -7.94
C ASP A 219 8.82 11.23 -8.01
N PHE A 220 8.19 12.32 -8.45
CA PHE A 220 6.72 12.42 -8.56
C PHE A 220 6.14 11.85 -9.87
N ALA A 221 6.96 11.46 -10.83
CA ALA A 221 6.48 10.83 -12.07
C ALA A 221 6.23 9.34 -11.85
N ALA A 222 7.28 8.52 -11.84
CA ALA A 222 7.36 7.11 -11.44
C ALA A 222 6.11 6.21 -11.69
N GLU A 223 5.35 6.47 -12.74
CA GLU A 223 4.14 5.75 -13.15
C GLU A 223 4.44 4.71 -14.24
N SER A 224 3.51 3.79 -14.48
CA SER A 224 3.74 2.71 -15.45
C SER A 224 3.85 3.26 -16.87
N GLY A 225 4.89 2.82 -17.60
CA GLY A 225 5.09 3.20 -19.01
C GLY A 225 5.67 4.60 -19.24
N VAL A 226 6.01 5.33 -18.18
CA VAL A 226 6.56 6.69 -18.26
C VAL A 226 8.09 6.64 -18.08
N LEU A 227 8.82 7.19 -19.05
CA LEU A 227 10.28 7.39 -18.96
C LEU A 227 10.65 8.74 -18.35
N ASP A 228 9.70 9.68 -18.32
CA ASP A 228 9.90 10.98 -17.68
C ASP A 228 10.14 10.80 -16.18
N THR A 229 11.02 11.64 -15.66
CA THR A 229 11.34 11.70 -14.23
C THR A 229 11.06 13.11 -13.73
N ARG A 230 10.51 13.23 -12.53
CA ARG A 230 10.29 14.53 -11.88
C ARG A 230 10.90 14.47 -10.49
N ARG A 231 12.24 14.57 -10.49
CA ARG A 231 13.10 14.33 -9.34
C ARG A 231 13.46 15.62 -8.64
N PHE A 232 13.37 15.61 -7.33
CA PHE A 232 13.68 16.75 -6.48
C PHE A 232 14.54 16.27 -5.31
N ARG A 233 15.66 16.95 -5.07
CA ARG A 233 16.57 16.61 -3.98
C ARG A 233 15.96 16.98 -2.62
N ILE A 234 16.14 16.10 -1.65
CA ILE A 234 15.75 16.32 -0.25
C ILE A 234 16.96 16.92 0.47
N ALA A 235 16.83 18.14 0.97
CA ALA A 235 17.93 18.89 1.60
C ALA A 235 17.97 18.71 3.12
N GLU A 236 16.80 18.51 3.72
CA GLU A 236 16.62 18.54 5.16
C GLU A 236 15.52 17.57 5.56
N VAL A 237 15.68 16.92 6.70
CA VAL A 237 14.66 16.09 7.35
C VAL A 237 14.43 16.60 8.76
N ARG A 238 13.18 16.91 9.09
CA ARG A 238 12.73 17.29 10.43
C ARG A 238 12.06 16.10 11.07
N LEU A 239 12.43 15.82 12.31
CA LEU A 239 11.88 14.70 13.07
C LEU A 239 10.96 15.23 14.18
N PRO A 240 9.78 14.60 14.39
CA PRO A 240 8.92 14.95 15.51
C PRO A 240 9.55 14.57 16.85
N GLU A 241 9.16 15.25 17.92
CA GLU A 241 9.44 14.76 19.27
C GLU A 241 8.83 13.37 19.46
N GLY A 242 9.62 12.42 19.98
CA GLY A 242 9.19 11.02 20.09
C GLY A 242 9.20 10.25 18.76
N ALA A 243 9.95 10.72 17.75
CA ALA A 243 10.20 9.96 16.53
C ALA A 243 10.71 8.54 16.83
N GLY A 244 10.18 7.56 16.12
CA GLY A 244 10.58 6.17 16.27
C GLY A 244 9.91 5.28 15.23
N ALA A 245 10.57 4.20 14.85
CA ALA A 245 10.11 3.32 13.78
C ALA A 245 8.88 2.52 14.20
N VAL A 246 7.91 2.39 13.29
CA VAL A 246 6.71 1.55 13.43
C VAL A 246 6.00 1.85 14.76
N PHE A 247 5.82 0.85 15.62
CA PHE A 247 5.17 1.00 16.92
C PHE A 247 6.06 1.63 18.00
N GLY A 248 7.37 1.76 17.75
CA GLY A 248 8.35 2.28 18.70
C GLY A 248 8.24 3.78 18.99
N GLY A 249 7.50 4.54 18.17
CA GLY A 249 7.37 5.99 18.33
C GLY A 249 6.37 6.61 17.37
N ILE A 250 6.63 7.85 16.99
CA ILE A 250 5.96 8.54 15.90
C ILE A 250 6.75 8.22 14.63
N ASP A 251 6.23 7.30 13.82
CA ASP A 251 6.89 6.88 12.58
C ASP A 251 6.61 7.84 11.44
N ALA A 252 7.08 9.08 11.59
CA ALA A 252 6.93 10.14 10.61
C ALA A 252 8.18 11.02 10.57
N ALA A 253 8.44 11.58 9.40
CA ALA A 253 9.47 12.55 9.14
C ALA A 253 8.97 13.55 8.10
N VAL A 254 9.41 14.80 8.22
CA VAL A 254 9.07 15.88 7.28
C VAL A 254 10.33 16.27 6.53
N CYS A 255 10.37 15.91 5.25
CA CYS A 255 11.44 16.24 4.34
C CYS A 255 11.18 17.60 3.71
N ARG A 256 12.22 18.44 3.58
CA ARG A 256 12.16 19.69 2.84
C ARG A 256 13.01 19.57 1.58
N LEU A 257 12.41 19.88 0.44
CA LEU A 257 13.11 19.84 -0.84
C LEU A 257 14.03 21.06 -1.00
N GLU A 258 15.09 20.88 -1.78
CA GLU A 258 15.97 21.97 -2.20
C GLU A 258 15.17 23.11 -2.89
N PRO A 259 15.70 24.35 -2.88
CA PRO A 259 15.18 25.41 -3.74
C PRO A 259 15.10 24.94 -5.20
N LEU A 260 14.05 25.37 -5.90
CA LEU A 260 13.84 24.99 -7.29
C LEU A 260 14.59 25.96 -8.22
N ASP A 261 15.16 25.44 -9.29
CA ASP A 261 15.68 26.25 -10.39
C ASP A 261 14.54 26.99 -11.12
N ASP A 262 14.89 28.07 -11.81
CA ASP A 262 13.95 28.86 -12.60
C ASP A 262 13.22 27.99 -13.65
N GLY A 263 11.89 28.04 -13.64
CA GLY A 263 11.03 27.28 -14.57
C GLY A 263 10.70 25.85 -14.13
N VAL A 264 11.33 25.34 -13.06
CA VAL A 264 10.97 24.04 -12.46
C VAL A 264 9.77 24.24 -11.53
N THR A 265 8.75 23.37 -11.66
CA THR A 265 7.55 23.45 -10.83
C THR A 265 7.26 22.13 -10.12
N LEU A 266 6.92 22.24 -8.83
CA LEU A 266 6.37 21.13 -8.06
C LEU A 266 4.91 20.87 -8.47
N PRO A 267 4.42 19.63 -8.30
CA PRO A 267 3.00 19.36 -8.33
C PRO A 267 2.27 20.17 -7.23
N ASP A 268 0.95 20.26 -7.33
CA ASP A 268 0.15 20.76 -6.22
C ASP A 268 0.27 19.81 -5.03
N ALA A 269 0.33 20.39 -3.82
CA ALA A 269 0.28 19.62 -2.60
C ALA A 269 -1.12 19.01 -2.40
N VAL A 270 -1.21 17.96 -1.57
CA VAL A 270 -2.51 17.49 -1.09
C VAL A 270 -3.22 18.57 -0.28
N ARG A 271 -4.53 18.42 -0.07
CA ARG A 271 -5.25 19.27 0.89
C ARG A 271 -4.61 19.11 2.29
N PRO A 272 -4.74 20.13 3.17
CA PRO A 272 -4.34 19.99 4.57
C PRO A 272 -4.81 18.66 5.16
N LEU A 273 -3.92 18.02 5.90
CA LEU A 273 -4.18 16.70 6.47
C LEU A 273 -5.30 16.79 7.50
N SER A 274 -6.09 15.74 7.66
CA SER A 274 -7.19 15.73 8.62
C SER A 274 -6.76 15.06 9.92
N PRO A 275 -6.78 15.77 11.06
CA PRO A 275 -6.60 15.17 12.38
C PRO A 275 -7.95 14.71 12.98
N SER A 276 -9.03 14.70 12.21
CA SER A 276 -10.37 14.43 12.72
C SER A 276 -10.44 13.04 13.35
N ALA A 277 -10.98 12.97 14.57
CA ALA A 277 -11.11 11.73 15.32
C ALA A 277 -11.99 10.69 14.61
N GLN A 278 -12.90 11.10 13.72
CA GLN A 278 -13.73 10.18 12.93
C GLN A 278 -12.88 9.25 12.05
N TYR A 279 -11.71 9.71 11.60
CA TYR A 279 -10.77 8.91 10.81
C TYR A 279 -9.91 7.96 11.67
N ALA A 280 -10.11 7.97 12.98
CA ALA A 280 -9.38 7.14 13.94
C ALA A 280 -10.28 6.09 14.64
N THR A 281 -11.60 6.19 14.48
CA THR A 281 -12.58 5.22 15.02
C THR A 281 -12.81 4.03 14.10
N GLY A 282 -12.55 4.19 12.80
CA GLY A 282 -12.79 3.17 11.79
C GLY A 282 -14.13 3.25 11.09
N GLU A 283 -14.94 4.25 11.42
CA GLU A 283 -16.28 4.46 10.88
C GLU A 283 -16.26 5.29 9.59
N ILE A 284 -15.29 5.03 8.71
CA ILE A 284 -15.08 5.81 7.49
C ILE A 284 -15.70 5.10 6.29
N SER A 285 -16.24 5.88 5.37
CA SER A 285 -16.92 5.38 4.17
C SER A 285 -15.99 4.60 3.24
N SER A 286 -14.70 4.96 3.27
CA SER A 286 -13.72 4.54 2.28
C SER A 286 -12.31 4.82 2.74
N MET A 287 -11.36 4.00 2.29
CA MET A 287 -9.95 4.34 2.34
C MET A 287 -9.20 3.80 1.14
N ALA A 288 -8.15 4.51 0.74
CA ALA A 288 -7.17 4.04 -0.20
C ALA A 288 -5.81 4.62 0.16
N LEU A 289 -4.77 3.99 -0.39
CA LEU A 289 -3.40 4.51 -0.35
C LEU A 289 -2.84 4.60 -1.76
N ILE A 290 -1.97 5.57 -1.98
CA ILE A 290 -1.17 5.70 -3.19
C ILE A 290 0.29 5.63 -2.80
N GLY A 291 1.02 4.69 -3.40
CA GLY A 291 2.42 4.45 -3.06
C GLY A 291 3.14 3.60 -4.10
N PHE A 292 4.34 3.14 -3.74
CA PHE A 292 5.24 2.39 -4.63
C PHE A 292 5.50 0.99 -4.07
N PRO A 293 4.57 0.04 -4.21
CA PRO A 293 4.77 -1.33 -3.73
C PRO A 293 5.89 -2.02 -4.50
N GLY A 294 6.81 -2.61 -3.75
CA GLY A 294 8.01 -3.27 -4.23
C GLY A 294 7.84 -4.76 -4.37
N GLU A 295 8.92 -5.42 -4.78
CA GLU A 295 8.93 -6.86 -4.88
C GLU A 295 8.69 -7.49 -3.50
N PRO A 296 7.87 -8.55 -3.42
CA PRO A 296 7.70 -9.28 -2.17
C PRO A 296 9.03 -9.83 -1.67
N ALA A 297 9.25 -9.76 -0.35
CA ALA A 297 10.44 -10.32 0.28
C ALA A 297 10.60 -11.80 -0.08
N LYS A 298 11.83 -12.23 -0.36
CA LYS A 298 12.16 -13.62 -0.74
C LYS A 298 11.87 -14.59 0.40
N ASN A 299 11.48 -15.82 0.04
CA ASN A 299 11.36 -17.00 0.92
C ASN A 299 10.18 -16.99 1.92
N LYS A 300 8.98 -16.56 1.50
CA LYS A 300 7.78 -16.68 2.37
C LYS A 300 7.17 -18.09 2.40
N GLY A 301 7.32 -18.84 1.30
CA GLY A 301 6.88 -20.23 1.20
C GLY A 301 7.90 -21.23 1.74
N ASP A 302 7.43 -22.44 2.00
CA ASP A 302 8.28 -23.59 2.32
C ASP A 302 8.69 -24.30 1.03
N LYS A 303 7.72 -24.62 0.17
CA LYS A 303 7.94 -25.44 -1.04
C LYS A 303 7.70 -24.70 -2.34
N VAL A 304 6.94 -23.62 -2.30
CA VAL A 304 6.55 -22.85 -3.49
C VAL A 304 7.29 -21.52 -3.53
N ASP A 305 7.77 -21.17 -4.72
CA ASP A 305 8.26 -19.83 -5.01
C ASP A 305 7.06 -18.87 -5.16
N TRP A 306 6.55 -18.38 -4.03
CA TRP A 306 5.45 -17.41 -4.02
C TRP A 306 5.84 -16.06 -4.59
N ASN A 307 7.14 -15.73 -4.66
CA ASN A 307 7.57 -14.52 -5.33
C ASN A 307 7.32 -14.61 -6.83
N PHE A 308 7.56 -15.78 -7.44
CA PHE A 308 7.17 -16.03 -8.83
C PHE A 308 5.66 -15.86 -9.03
N VAL A 309 4.84 -16.47 -8.17
CA VAL A 309 3.37 -16.37 -8.28
C VAL A 309 2.91 -14.91 -8.17
N ILE A 310 3.29 -14.21 -7.09
CA ILE A 310 2.91 -12.81 -6.86
C ILE A 310 3.44 -11.91 -7.97
N ALA A 311 4.65 -12.14 -8.47
CA ALA A 311 5.18 -11.36 -9.59
C ALA A 311 4.32 -11.50 -10.84
N GLU A 312 3.88 -12.71 -11.19
CA GLU A 312 2.98 -12.90 -12.33
C GLU A 312 1.60 -12.26 -12.09
N LEU A 313 1.05 -12.35 -10.87
CA LEU A 313 -0.20 -11.67 -10.46
C LEU A 313 -0.09 -10.14 -10.62
N PHE A 314 1.05 -9.58 -10.28
CA PHE A 314 1.34 -8.14 -10.38
C PHE A 314 1.77 -7.70 -11.79
N GLY A 315 1.76 -8.61 -12.77
CA GLY A 315 2.27 -8.36 -14.12
C GLY A 315 3.75 -8.02 -14.16
N ARG A 316 4.50 -8.39 -13.11
CA ARG A 316 5.93 -8.15 -12.86
C ARG A 316 6.30 -6.66 -12.85
N ARG A 317 5.35 -5.80 -12.47
CA ARG A 317 5.52 -4.34 -12.41
C ARG A 317 5.52 -3.86 -10.96
N PHE A 318 6.69 -3.82 -10.35
CA PHE A 318 6.90 -3.30 -9.00
C PHE A 318 7.60 -1.94 -9.03
N GLY A 319 7.62 -1.24 -7.89
CA GLY A 319 8.25 0.07 -7.75
C GLY A 319 7.65 1.18 -8.61
N VAL A 320 6.45 0.96 -9.14
CA VAL A 320 5.66 1.93 -9.90
C VAL A 320 4.47 2.37 -9.06
N LYS A 321 3.99 3.59 -9.29
CA LYS A 321 2.88 4.17 -8.53
C LYS A 321 1.61 3.33 -8.68
N ARG A 322 0.99 2.99 -7.55
CA ARG A 322 -0.27 2.23 -7.51
C ARG A 322 -1.26 2.85 -6.54
N LEU A 323 -2.54 2.69 -6.87
CA LEU A 323 -3.66 2.95 -5.97
C LEU A 323 -4.13 1.62 -5.38
N ALA A 324 -4.15 1.50 -4.06
CA ALA A 324 -4.67 0.33 -3.36
C ALA A 324 -5.84 0.75 -2.47
N PRO A 325 -7.09 0.52 -2.91
CA PRO A 325 -8.25 0.63 -2.06
C PRO A 325 -8.19 -0.41 -0.92
N GLY A 326 -8.78 -0.05 0.22
CA GLY A 326 -8.91 -0.98 1.34
C GLY A 326 -10.02 -0.58 2.28
N ARG A 327 -10.02 -1.24 3.43
CA ARG A 327 -10.95 -1.05 4.53
C ARG A 327 -10.21 -0.99 5.83
N PHE A 328 -10.83 -0.26 6.75
CA PHE A 328 -10.41 -0.22 8.11
C PHE A 328 -10.62 -1.57 8.77
N ARG A 329 -9.68 -1.96 9.64
CA ARG A 329 -9.71 -3.25 10.35
C ARG A 329 -9.87 -3.00 11.83
N HIS A 330 -8.98 -2.19 12.40
CA HIS A 330 -9.01 -1.89 13.82
C HIS A 330 -8.66 -0.43 14.12
N GLY A 331 -9.36 0.07 15.16
CA GLY A 331 -9.24 1.41 15.70
C GLY A 331 -7.88 1.69 16.32
N LEU A 332 -7.73 2.89 16.87
CA LEU A 332 -6.55 3.22 17.66
C LEU A 332 -6.31 2.23 18.83
N GLY A 333 -5.04 1.85 19.00
CA GLY A 333 -4.57 1.16 20.21
C GLY A 333 -5.04 -0.29 20.35
N THR A 334 -5.37 -0.95 19.24
CA THR A 334 -5.72 -2.37 19.22
C THR A 334 -4.51 -3.29 19.10
N HIS A 335 -3.38 -2.79 18.58
CA HIS A 335 -2.17 -3.60 18.43
C HIS A 335 -1.34 -3.63 19.74
N PRO A 336 -0.93 -4.80 20.27
CA PRO A 336 -0.22 -4.89 21.55
C PRO A 336 1.10 -4.12 21.62
N LEU A 337 1.81 -3.98 20.49
CA LEU A 337 3.07 -3.23 20.43
C LEU A 337 2.85 -1.71 20.38
N ASP A 338 1.64 -1.24 20.02
CA ASP A 338 1.31 0.18 19.94
C ASP A 338 0.97 0.77 21.33
N THR A 339 1.98 0.83 22.19
CA THR A 339 1.84 1.39 23.54
C THR A 339 1.37 2.85 23.55
N GLY A 340 1.64 3.57 22.46
CA GLY A 340 1.22 4.96 22.26
C GLY A 340 -0.24 5.13 21.81
N LYS A 341 -0.92 4.05 21.41
CA LYS A 341 -2.28 4.07 20.85
C LYS A 341 -2.41 5.05 19.69
N ARG A 342 -1.45 5.02 18.77
CA ARG A 342 -1.30 5.92 17.62
C ARG A 342 -1.62 5.26 16.29
N ALA A 343 -1.60 3.93 16.22
CA ALA A 343 -1.78 3.17 15.00
C ALA A 343 -3.24 2.78 14.79
N ILE A 344 -3.67 2.86 13.54
CA ILE A 344 -4.86 2.20 13.02
C ILE A 344 -4.43 1.03 12.13
N SER A 345 -5.33 0.09 11.84
CA SER A 345 -5.05 -0.96 10.86
C SER A 345 -6.04 -1.02 9.70
N HIS A 346 -5.56 -1.54 8.56
CA HIS A 346 -6.28 -1.64 7.31
C HIS A 346 -5.89 -2.89 6.50
N ASP A 347 -6.62 -3.18 5.43
CA ASP A 347 -6.39 -4.33 4.55
C ASP A 347 -6.10 -3.97 3.08
N ALA A 348 -5.83 -2.69 2.79
CA ALA A 348 -5.34 -2.29 1.46
C ALA A 348 -4.05 -3.07 1.10
N THR A 349 -3.94 -3.52 -0.16
CA THR A 349 -2.81 -4.31 -0.64
C THR A 349 -1.53 -3.47 -0.73
N THR A 350 -0.53 -3.80 0.08
CA THR A 350 0.76 -3.12 0.16
C THR A 350 1.91 -4.13 0.07
N PHE A 351 3.09 -3.63 -0.28
CA PHE A 351 4.36 -4.37 -0.22
C PHE A 351 5.45 -3.42 0.29
N GLY A 352 6.64 -3.95 0.56
CA GLY A 352 7.81 -3.13 0.90
C GLY A 352 7.97 -1.96 -0.09
N GLY A 353 8.30 -0.76 0.41
CA GLY A 353 8.33 0.45 -0.41
C GLY A 353 7.01 1.26 -0.44
N ALA A 354 5.89 0.69 0.00
CA ALA A 354 4.65 1.44 0.25
C ALA A 354 4.71 2.30 1.53
N SER A 355 5.68 2.07 2.42
CA SER A 355 5.93 2.90 3.59
C SER A 355 6.02 4.38 3.22
N GLY A 356 5.28 5.21 3.92
CA GLY A 356 5.18 6.65 3.71
C GLY A 356 4.06 7.03 2.74
N ALA A 357 3.29 6.05 2.26
CA ALA A 357 2.07 6.30 1.51
C ALA A 357 1.03 6.98 2.41
N LEU A 358 0.47 8.08 1.90
CA LEU A 358 -0.65 8.77 2.55
C LEU A 358 -1.91 7.91 2.42
N VAL A 359 -2.58 7.70 3.55
CA VAL A 359 -3.89 7.06 3.60
C VAL A 359 -4.96 8.13 3.50
N VAL A 360 -5.84 8.00 2.50
CA VAL A 360 -6.87 8.99 2.17
C VAL A 360 -8.27 8.40 2.24
N ALA A 361 -9.23 9.20 2.70
CA ALA A 361 -10.65 8.87 2.58
C ALA A 361 -11.14 9.26 1.18
N TRP A 362 -10.75 8.47 0.19
CA TRP A 362 -10.81 8.83 -1.24
C TRP A 362 -12.22 9.07 -1.82
N LEU A 363 -13.30 8.65 -1.15
CA LEU A 363 -14.68 8.97 -1.54
C LEU A 363 -15.27 10.16 -0.77
N ASP A 364 -14.60 10.65 0.27
CA ASP A 364 -15.03 11.85 0.99
C ASP A 364 -14.61 13.11 0.20
N ASP A 365 -15.29 14.24 0.43
CA ASP A 365 -14.96 15.48 -0.27
C ASP A 365 -13.49 15.87 -0.08
N GLY A 366 -12.81 16.07 -1.21
CA GLY A 366 -11.41 16.46 -1.21
C GLY A 366 -10.41 15.35 -0.95
N ALA A 367 -10.84 14.11 -0.67
CA ALA A 367 -9.99 12.98 -0.29
C ALA A 367 -9.01 13.31 0.84
N PRO A 368 -9.50 13.64 2.06
CA PRO A 368 -8.63 14.05 3.16
C PRO A 368 -7.65 12.93 3.51
N GLY A 369 -6.37 13.29 3.62
CA GLY A 369 -5.33 12.42 4.14
C GLY A 369 -5.38 12.38 5.66
N PHE A 370 -5.51 11.20 6.25
CA PHE A 370 -5.79 11.06 7.69
C PHE A 370 -4.83 10.13 8.44
N ALA A 371 -4.00 9.37 7.72
CA ALA A 371 -2.98 8.53 8.32
C ALA A 371 -1.80 8.33 7.37
N LEU A 372 -0.67 7.85 7.90
CA LEU A 372 0.53 7.55 7.16
C LEU A 372 0.88 6.06 7.30
N HIS A 373 0.79 5.30 6.21
CA HIS A 373 1.09 3.86 6.21
C HIS A 373 2.56 3.64 6.55
N PHE A 374 2.86 2.69 7.46
CA PHE A 374 4.24 2.41 7.88
C PHE A 374 4.66 0.94 7.80
N GLY A 375 3.73 0.01 7.63
CA GLY A 375 4.08 -1.40 7.53
C GLY A 375 2.91 -2.31 7.79
N GLY A 376 3.13 -3.60 7.67
CA GLY A 376 2.15 -4.63 7.94
C GLY A 376 2.84 -5.97 8.06
N GLU A 377 2.22 -6.87 8.80
CA GLU A 377 2.59 -8.27 8.79
C GLU A 377 1.75 -8.96 7.71
N THR A 378 2.40 -9.75 6.85
CA THR A 378 1.66 -10.47 5.82
C THR A 378 0.59 -11.33 6.45
N VAL A 379 -0.61 -11.23 5.89
CA VAL A 379 -1.81 -11.99 6.26
C VAL A 379 -2.52 -11.56 7.57
N GLU A 380 -1.95 -10.69 8.40
CA GLU A 380 -2.60 -10.20 9.65
C GLU A 380 -3.27 -8.84 9.48
N SER A 381 -2.48 -7.79 9.23
CA SER A 381 -2.98 -6.42 9.03
C SER A 381 -1.88 -5.49 8.54
N ASN A 382 -2.27 -4.47 7.78
CA ASN A 382 -1.45 -3.30 7.52
C ASN A 382 -1.74 -2.21 8.55
N TYR A 383 -0.76 -1.38 8.86
CA TYR A 383 -0.82 -0.36 9.91
C TYR A 383 -0.43 1.01 9.37
N ALA A 384 -1.06 2.03 9.97
CA ALA A 384 -0.79 3.42 9.65
C ALA A 384 -0.81 4.29 10.90
N LEU A 385 0.06 5.30 10.94
CA LEU A 385 0.10 6.32 11.98
C LEU A 385 -1.08 7.26 11.80
N SER A 386 -1.98 7.33 12.78
CA SER A 386 -3.14 8.24 12.73
C SER A 386 -2.75 9.68 12.98
N PHE A 387 -3.18 10.59 12.11
CA PHE A 387 -2.96 12.02 12.31
C PHE A 387 -3.77 12.62 13.46
N ALA A 388 -4.90 12.00 13.85
CA ALA A 388 -5.62 12.36 15.07
C ALA A 388 -4.76 12.20 16.34
N ARG A 389 -3.69 11.40 16.27
CA ARG A 389 -2.73 11.20 17.37
C ARG A 389 -1.37 11.84 17.14
N ALA A 390 -1.00 12.08 15.89
CA ALA A 390 0.30 12.65 15.53
C ALA A 390 0.29 14.16 15.30
N GLN A 391 -0.88 14.81 15.18
CA GLN A 391 -0.99 16.24 14.85
C GLN A 391 -0.08 17.11 15.71
N ALA A 392 -0.19 17.02 17.03
CA ALA A 392 0.54 17.88 17.96
C ALA A 392 2.07 17.79 17.80
N ALA A 393 2.59 16.67 17.28
CA ALA A 393 4.01 16.48 17.02
C ALA A 393 4.43 16.88 15.60
N LEU A 394 3.51 16.87 14.63
CA LEU A 394 3.77 17.16 13.22
C LEU A 394 3.52 18.63 12.84
N GLU A 395 2.54 19.27 13.46
CA GLU A 395 2.20 20.68 13.21
C GLU A 395 3.37 21.64 13.51
N PRO A 396 4.17 21.46 14.60
CA PRO A 396 5.38 22.25 14.82
C PRO A 396 6.45 22.12 13.73
N LEU A 397 6.40 21.06 12.92
CA LEU A 397 7.33 20.84 11.81
C LEU A 397 6.89 21.55 10.52
N GLY A 398 5.71 22.20 10.53
CA GLY A 398 5.11 22.91 9.41
C GLY A 398 4.12 22.08 8.59
N VAL A 399 3.70 20.90 9.06
CA VAL A 399 2.70 20.09 8.34
C VAL A 399 1.33 20.76 8.45
N PRO A 400 0.65 21.06 7.33
CA PRO A 400 -0.66 21.70 7.37
C PRO A 400 -1.75 20.70 7.76
N PHE A 401 -2.54 21.05 8.78
CA PHE A 401 -3.75 20.35 9.19
C PHE A 401 -4.98 21.24 8.99
N GLY A 402 -6.12 20.62 8.65
CA GLY A 402 -7.39 21.29 8.33
C GLY A 402 -8.53 21.01 9.31
#